data_AF-A0A6L6WEV1-F1
#
_entry.id   AF-A0A6L6WEV1-F1
#
_cell.length_a   1.000
_cell.length_b   1.000
_cell.length_c   1.000
_cell.angle_alpha   90.00
_cell.angle_beta   90.00
_cell.angle_gamma   90.00
#
_symmetry.space_group_name_H-M   'P 1'
#
loop_
_entity.id
_entity.type
_entity.pdbx_description
1 polymer ?
#
loop_
_entity_poly.entity_id
_entity_poly.type
_entity_poly.pdbx_seq_one_letter_code
_entity_poly.pdbx_strand_id
1 'polypeptide(L)'
;MPFLIAAVGVIAAVYFFLNRARNTAHMAGDIVDMANDVRLAARRFGFHRQTDVHPVENIDDANLAIAALTMAFQELDGLPTQDQRDDLIVQLQQQLDMDRPSAEEALVLGRWLVSQCGGADTAVSRLARKTYKLGGAEILPPLMEVIKGSLPPSGLSQRQKEALEDLRIAFKISGR
;
A
#
# COMPACT_ATOMS: atom_id res chain seq x y z
N MET A 1 13.49 38.87 16.00
CA MET A 1 12.77 38.02 15.03
C MET A 1 13.24 36.55 14.93
N PRO A 2 13.77 35.86 15.99
CA PRO A 2 13.97 34.40 15.96
C PRO A 2 12.80 33.60 16.58
N PHE A 3 11.99 34.24 17.44
CA PHE A 3 10.90 33.57 18.17
C PHE A 3 9.75 33.13 17.26
N LEU A 4 9.48 33.85 16.17
CA LEU A 4 8.42 33.49 15.22
C LEU A 4 8.78 32.25 14.39
N ILE A 5 10.07 32.08 14.03
CA ILE A 5 10.55 30.92 13.28
C ILE A 5 10.56 29.67 14.18
N ALA A 6 10.98 29.82 15.44
CA ALA A 6 10.92 28.75 16.43
C ALA A 6 9.47 28.30 16.70
N ALA A 7 8.53 29.25 16.80
CA ALA A 7 7.11 28.95 16.99
C ALA A 7 6.51 28.18 15.80
N VAL A 8 6.82 28.59 14.56
CA VAL A 8 6.37 27.88 13.35
C VAL A 8 6.98 26.48 13.27
N GLY A 9 8.26 26.31 13.64
CA GLY A 9 8.92 25.00 13.69
C GLY A 9 8.27 24.05 14.69
N VAL A 10 7.89 24.54 15.88
CA VAL A 10 7.18 23.74 16.89
C VAL A 10 5.77 23.39 16.42
N ILE A 11 5.05 24.33 15.80
CA ILE A 11 3.70 24.07 15.25
C ILE A 11 3.77 23.05 14.13
N ALA A 12 4.75 23.13 13.23
CA ALA A 12 4.95 22.16 12.16
C ALA A 12 5.33 20.77 12.70
N ALA A 13 6.20 20.70 13.72
CA ALA A 13 6.57 19.45 14.38
C ALA A 13 5.38 18.80 15.11
N VAL A 14 4.60 19.61 15.83
CA VAL A 14 3.37 19.18 16.51
C VAL A 14 2.33 18.74 15.49
N TYR A 15 2.14 19.48 14.39
CA TYR A 15 1.23 19.09 13.32
C TYR A 15 1.67 17.78 12.65
N PHE A 16 2.95 17.62 12.36
CA PHE A 16 3.50 16.38 11.79
C PHE A 16 3.32 15.19 12.73
N PHE A 17 3.61 15.36 14.02
CA PHE A 17 3.39 14.31 15.03
C PHE A 17 1.92 14.01 15.27
N LEU A 18 1.05 15.02 15.27
CA LEU A 18 -0.39 14.84 15.46
C LEU A 18 -1.05 14.23 14.21
N ASN A 19 -0.59 14.55 13.01
CA ASN A 19 -1.09 13.91 11.79
C ASN A 19 -0.64 12.43 11.73
N ARG A 20 0.56 12.12 12.22
CA ARG A 20 1.02 10.74 12.43
C ARG A 20 0.23 10.01 13.53
N ALA A 21 -0.03 10.68 14.66
CA ALA A 21 -0.68 10.08 15.83
C ALA A 21 -2.21 9.95 15.69
N ARG A 22 -2.88 10.87 14.98
CA ARG A 22 -4.32 10.77 14.68
C ARG A 22 -4.64 9.61 13.73
N ASN A 23 -3.70 9.24 12.86
CA ASN A 23 -3.77 7.98 12.09
C ASN A 23 -3.65 6.71 12.96
N THR A 24 -3.28 6.82 14.24
CA THR A 24 -3.10 5.67 15.15
C THR A 24 -4.09 5.63 16.31
N ALA A 25 -4.84 6.70 16.57
CA ALA A 25 -5.57 6.89 17.84
C ALA A 25 -6.92 6.14 17.93
N HIS A 26 -7.48 5.61 16.84
CA HIS A 26 -8.72 4.83 16.88
C HIS A 26 -8.53 3.32 17.10
N MET A 27 -7.29 2.82 17.25
CA MET A 27 -6.99 1.40 17.07
C MET A 27 -6.66 0.59 18.34
N ALA A 28 -6.92 1.06 19.55
CA ALA A 28 -6.44 0.33 20.75
C ALA A 28 -7.11 -1.06 20.95
N GLY A 29 -8.38 -1.22 20.58
CA GLY A 29 -9.05 -2.53 20.51
C GLY A 29 -8.76 -3.28 19.21
N ASP A 30 -8.73 -2.55 18.09
CA ASP A 30 -8.50 -3.09 16.75
C ASP A 30 -7.09 -3.67 16.52
N ILE A 31 -6.09 -3.28 17.32
CA ILE A 31 -4.70 -3.76 17.16
C ILE A 31 -4.57 -5.27 17.38
N VAL A 32 -5.33 -5.86 18.32
CA VAL A 32 -5.22 -7.30 18.64
C VAL A 32 -5.90 -8.14 17.54
N ASP A 33 -7.08 -7.74 17.09
CA ASP A 33 -7.79 -8.42 16.01
C ASP A 33 -7.04 -8.26 14.69
N MET A 34 -6.52 -7.06 14.41
CA MET A 34 -5.65 -6.81 13.24
C MET A 34 -4.37 -7.67 13.29
N ALA A 35 -3.79 -7.93 14.47
CA ALA A 35 -2.60 -8.78 14.56
C ALA A 35 -2.92 -10.25 14.23
N ASN A 36 -4.09 -10.75 14.64
CA ASN A 36 -4.53 -12.10 14.27
C ASN A 36 -4.85 -12.21 12.78
N ASP A 37 -5.55 -11.24 12.21
CA ASP A 37 -5.91 -11.22 10.79
C ASP A 37 -4.66 -11.14 9.91
N VAL A 38 -3.69 -10.29 10.28
CA VAL A 38 -2.39 -10.22 9.60
C VAL A 38 -1.64 -11.54 9.69
N ARG A 39 -1.70 -12.24 10.83
CA ARG A 39 -1.03 -13.54 11.00
C ARG A 39 -1.68 -14.63 10.13
N LEU A 40 -3.02 -14.65 10.05
CA LEU A 40 -3.75 -15.59 9.19
C LEU A 40 -3.46 -15.33 7.71
N ALA A 41 -3.54 -14.07 7.29
CA ALA A 41 -3.20 -13.65 5.95
C ALA A 41 -1.74 -14.00 5.61
N ALA A 42 -0.79 -13.70 6.50
CA ALA A 42 0.61 -14.06 6.31
C ALA A 42 0.79 -15.56 6.08
N ARG A 43 0.10 -16.39 6.87
CA ARG A 43 0.13 -17.84 6.70
C ARG A 43 -0.42 -18.29 5.34
N ARG A 44 -1.51 -17.68 4.85
CA ARG A 44 -2.11 -18.02 3.55
C ARG A 44 -1.14 -17.77 2.40
N PHE A 45 -0.47 -16.62 2.40
CA PHE A 45 0.48 -16.24 1.35
C PHE A 45 1.88 -16.82 1.55
N GLY A 46 2.07 -17.74 2.52
CA GLY A 46 3.39 -18.26 2.87
C GLY A 46 4.37 -17.17 3.34
N PHE A 47 3.86 -16.00 3.75
CA PHE A 47 4.67 -14.87 4.16
C PHE A 47 5.23 -15.11 5.56
N HIS A 48 6.56 -15.12 5.66
CA HIS A 48 7.29 -15.21 6.91
C HIS A 48 8.29 -14.08 7.03
N ARG A 49 8.23 -13.37 8.16
CA ARG A 49 9.16 -12.29 8.47
C ARG A 49 10.52 -12.86 8.85
N GLN A 50 11.56 -12.39 8.16
CA GLN A 50 12.95 -12.64 8.53
C GLN A 50 13.49 -11.50 9.41
N THR A 51 14.41 -11.82 10.32
CA THR A 51 15.14 -10.85 11.14
C THR A 51 16.09 -10.04 10.25
N ASP A 52 16.34 -8.77 10.59
CA ASP A 52 17.28 -7.86 9.90
C ASP A 52 16.97 -7.53 8.43
N VAL A 53 15.83 -7.98 7.90
CA VAL A 53 15.35 -7.68 6.55
C VAL A 53 14.01 -6.96 6.62
N HIS A 54 13.84 -5.94 5.77
CA HIS A 54 12.57 -5.22 5.71
C HIS A 54 11.44 -6.16 5.23
N PRO A 55 10.25 -6.19 5.87
CA PRO A 55 9.19 -7.17 5.59
C PRO A 55 8.81 -7.31 4.11
N VAL A 56 8.71 -6.21 3.37
CA VAL A 56 8.44 -6.21 1.92
C VAL A 56 9.43 -7.07 1.11
N GLU A 57 10.69 -7.17 1.52
CA GLU A 57 11.67 -7.98 0.79
C GLU A 57 11.39 -9.48 0.90
N ASN A 58 10.63 -9.92 1.91
CA ASN A 58 10.23 -11.30 2.16
C ASN A 58 8.92 -11.70 1.44
N ILE A 59 8.36 -10.83 0.60
CA ILE A 59 7.17 -11.18 -0.20
C ILE A 59 7.59 -12.13 -1.31
N ASP A 60 7.13 -13.37 -1.31
CA ASP A 60 7.46 -14.31 -2.39
C ASP A 60 6.30 -14.54 -3.37
N ASP A 61 5.09 -14.13 -2.99
CA ASP A 61 3.89 -14.21 -3.80
C ASP A 61 3.68 -12.91 -4.61
N ALA A 62 3.57 -13.04 -5.93
CA ALA A 62 3.38 -11.91 -6.85
C ALA A 62 2.01 -11.24 -6.69
N ASN A 63 0.95 -12.01 -6.40
CA ASN A 63 -0.40 -11.48 -6.22
C ASN A 63 -0.48 -10.65 -4.93
N LEU A 64 0.16 -11.09 -3.86
CA LEU A 64 0.33 -10.32 -2.64
C LEU A 64 1.09 -9.01 -2.89
N ALA A 65 2.16 -9.05 -3.70
CA ALA A 65 2.93 -7.85 -4.03
C ALA A 65 2.09 -6.84 -4.82
N ILE A 66 1.26 -7.30 -5.77
CA ILE A 66 0.31 -6.46 -6.52
C ILE A 66 -0.74 -5.86 -5.57
N ALA A 67 -1.38 -6.68 -4.73
CA ALA A 67 -2.40 -6.23 -3.78
C ALA A 67 -1.85 -5.18 -2.81
N ALA A 68 -0.67 -5.42 -2.24
CA ALA A 68 0.00 -4.49 -1.34
C ALA A 68 0.38 -3.18 -2.05
N LEU A 69 0.86 -3.26 -3.30
CA LEU A 69 1.22 -2.08 -4.08
C LEU A 69 -0.01 -1.24 -4.44
N THR A 70 -1.10 -1.87 -4.91
CA THR A 70 -2.33 -1.15 -5.20
C THR A 70 -2.91 -0.51 -3.95
N MET A 71 -2.88 -1.19 -2.81
CA MET A 71 -3.30 -0.58 -1.55
C MET A 71 -2.44 0.63 -1.19
N ALA A 72 -1.11 0.52 -1.29
CA ALA A 72 -0.21 1.65 -1.07
C ALA A 72 -0.54 2.83 -1.98
N PHE A 73 -0.85 2.54 -3.25
CA PHE A 73 -1.21 3.53 -4.25
C PHE A 73 -2.54 4.24 -3.93
N GLN A 74 -3.56 3.49 -3.52
CA GLN A 74 -4.83 4.07 -3.08
C GLN A 74 -4.63 4.96 -1.85
N GLU A 75 -3.80 4.53 -0.89
CA GLU A 75 -3.54 5.28 0.35
C GLU A 75 -2.79 6.61 0.15
N LEU A 76 -2.25 6.89 -1.05
CA LEU A 76 -1.61 8.18 -1.35
C LEU A 76 -2.56 9.37 -1.21
N ASP A 77 -3.87 9.16 -1.43
CA ASP A 77 -4.91 10.20 -1.31
C ASP A 77 -5.71 10.09 -0.01
N GLY A 78 -5.24 9.27 0.94
CA GLY A 78 -5.97 8.95 2.17
C GLY A 78 -6.51 7.52 2.17
N LEU A 79 -7.10 7.11 3.29
CA LEU A 79 -7.59 5.73 3.42
C LEU A 79 -8.74 5.46 2.44
N PRO A 80 -8.72 4.31 1.73
CA PRO A 80 -9.79 3.97 0.80
C PRO A 80 -11.12 3.73 1.54
N THR A 81 -12.21 4.15 0.92
CA THR A 81 -13.58 3.90 1.40
C THR A 81 -13.93 2.41 1.33
N GLN A 82 -15.05 2.00 1.94
CA GLN A 82 -15.50 0.61 1.86
C GLN A 82 -15.82 0.20 0.41
N ASP A 83 -16.53 1.04 -0.34
CA ASP A 83 -16.83 0.77 -1.75
C ASP A 83 -15.55 0.58 -2.58
N GLN A 84 -14.52 1.43 -2.37
CA GLN A 84 -13.23 1.29 -3.04
C GLN A 84 -12.50 0.00 -2.65
N ARG A 85 -12.66 -0.46 -1.41
CA ARG A 85 -12.10 -1.75 -0.95
C ARG A 85 -12.84 -2.92 -1.58
N ASP A 86 -14.16 -2.85 -1.69
CA ASP A 86 -14.97 -3.88 -2.34
C ASP A 86 -14.65 -3.98 -3.84
N ASP A 87 -14.53 -2.84 -4.52
CA ASP A 87 -14.08 -2.78 -5.92
C ASP A 87 -12.68 -3.38 -6.07
N LEU A 88 -11.76 -3.05 -5.16
CA LEU A 88 -10.41 -3.63 -5.15
C LEU A 88 -10.45 -5.15 -4.95
N ILE A 89 -11.28 -5.67 -4.05
CA ILE A 89 -11.46 -7.12 -3.86
C ILE A 89 -12.00 -7.77 -5.14
N VAL A 90 -12.95 -7.15 -5.83
CA VAL A 90 -13.45 -7.64 -7.13
C VAL A 90 -12.34 -7.66 -8.18
N GLN A 91 -11.54 -6.60 -8.26
CA GLN A 91 -10.43 -6.55 -9.22
C GLN A 91 -9.35 -7.59 -8.93
N LEU A 92 -9.00 -7.83 -7.66
CA LEU A 92 -8.03 -8.87 -7.30
C LEU A 92 -8.53 -10.26 -7.70
N GLN A 93 -9.82 -10.55 -7.52
CA GLN A 93 -10.40 -11.81 -7.98
C GLN A 93 -10.34 -11.94 -9.51
N GLN A 94 -10.72 -10.89 -10.24
CA GLN A 94 -10.79 -10.92 -11.70
C GLN A 94 -9.42 -10.99 -12.38
N GLN A 95 -8.45 -10.21 -11.89
CA GLN A 95 -7.15 -10.05 -12.55
C GLN A 95 -6.10 -11.05 -12.07
N LEU A 96 -6.24 -11.57 -10.84
CA LEU A 96 -5.23 -12.42 -10.20
C LEU A 96 -5.74 -13.82 -9.85
N ASP A 97 -6.98 -14.16 -10.24
CA ASP A 97 -7.64 -15.45 -9.97
C ASP A 97 -7.67 -15.81 -8.47
N MET A 98 -7.80 -14.79 -7.61
CA MET A 98 -7.93 -14.97 -6.17
C MET A 98 -9.38 -15.33 -5.83
N ASP A 99 -9.61 -16.19 -4.85
CA ASP A 99 -10.92 -16.27 -4.22
C ASP A 99 -11.13 -15.05 -3.30
N ARG A 100 -12.39 -14.75 -2.98
CA ARG A 100 -12.73 -13.60 -2.12
C ARG A 100 -11.96 -13.58 -0.79
N PRO A 101 -11.87 -14.69 -0.02
CA PRO A 101 -11.09 -14.71 1.22
C PRO A 101 -9.62 -14.40 1.00
N SER A 102 -8.99 -14.93 -0.06
CA SER A 102 -7.59 -14.60 -0.34
C SER A 102 -7.42 -13.12 -0.71
N ALA A 103 -8.33 -12.55 -1.50
CA ALA A 103 -8.29 -11.12 -1.83
C ALA A 103 -8.42 -10.24 -0.56
N GLU A 104 -9.37 -10.53 0.32
CA GLU A 104 -9.55 -9.82 1.60
C GLU A 104 -8.30 -9.92 2.48
N GLU A 105 -7.75 -11.13 2.65
CA GLU A 105 -6.53 -11.35 3.43
C GLU A 105 -5.30 -10.67 2.80
N ALA A 106 -5.20 -10.64 1.47
CA ALA A 106 -4.13 -9.93 0.76
C ALA A 106 -4.15 -8.43 1.07
N LEU A 107 -5.35 -7.84 1.16
CA LEU A 107 -5.53 -6.45 1.52
C LEU A 107 -5.19 -6.19 2.99
N VAL A 108 -5.55 -7.10 3.90
CA VAL A 108 -5.15 -7.01 5.32
C VAL A 108 -3.62 -7.02 5.46
N LEU A 109 -2.95 -7.99 4.85
CA LEU A 109 -1.49 -8.11 4.90
C LEU A 109 -0.81 -6.97 4.14
N GLY A 110 -1.36 -6.57 3.00
CA GLY A 110 -0.90 -5.43 2.20
C GLY A 110 -0.90 -4.14 3.02
N ARG A 111 -1.97 -3.88 3.76
CA ARG A 111 -2.04 -2.71 4.65
C ARG A 111 -0.97 -2.74 5.72
N TRP A 112 -0.78 -3.91 6.33
CA TRP A 112 0.28 -4.08 7.32
C TRP A 112 1.66 -3.82 6.70
N LEU A 113 1.95 -4.33 5.50
CA LEU A 113 3.20 -4.08 4.78
C LEU A 113 3.41 -2.58 4.51
N VAL A 114 2.36 -1.85 4.10
CA VAL A 114 2.41 -0.39 3.93
C VAL A 114 2.79 0.31 5.23
N SER A 115 2.22 -0.12 6.36
CA SER A 115 2.56 0.43 7.67
C SER A 115 4.03 0.20 8.05
N GLN A 116 4.62 -0.93 7.64
CA GLN A 116 6.03 -1.25 7.90
C GLN A 116 6.98 -0.36 7.09
N CYS A 117 6.55 0.16 5.94
CA CYS A 117 7.30 1.12 5.13
C CYS A 117 7.28 2.55 5.71
N GLY A 118 6.50 2.81 6.76
CA GLY A 118 6.33 4.15 7.34
C GLY A 118 5.24 5.00 6.67
N GLY A 119 4.53 4.48 5.67
CA GLY A 119 3.43 5.14 4.97
C GLY A 119 3.37 4.83 3.48
N ALA A 120 2.30 5.29 2.83
CA ALA A 120 1.99 5.04 1.42
C ALA A 120 3.11 5.47 0.45
N ASP A 121 3.66 6.68 0.61
CA ASP A 121 4.71 7.21 -0.29
C ASP A 121 5.92 6.28 -0.39
N THR A 122 6.49 5.90 0.76
CA THR A 122 7.66 5.01 0.80
C THR A 122 7.29 3.58 0.40
N ALA A 123 6.06 3.15 0.71
CA ALA A 123 5.56 1.83 0.36
C ALA A 123 5.45 1.66 -1.15
N VAL A 124 4.90 2.63 -1.89
CA VAL A 124 4.75 2.56 -3.34
C VAL A 124 6.09 2.30 -4.01
N SER A 125 7.13 3.09 -3.71
CA SER A 125 8.43 2.90 -4.36
C SER A 125 9.08 1.55 -4.02
N ARG A 126 8.97 1.09 -2.76
CA ARG A 126 9.56 -0.20 -2.34
C ARG A 126 8.81 -1.38 -2.92
N LEU A 127 7.48 -1.37 -2.82
CA LEU A 127 6.62 -2.42 -3.35
C LEU A 127 6.72 -2.47 -4.88
N ALA A 128 6.77 -1.34 -5.58
CA ALA A 128 6.99 -1.31 -7.03
C ALA A 128 8.24 -2.08 -7.47
N ARG A 129 9.39 -1.83 -6.80
CA ARG A 129 10.63 -2.56 -7.07
C ARG A 129 10.50 -4.05 -6.75
N LYS A 130 9.84 -4.39 -5.64
CA LYS A 130 9.63 -5.77 -5.24
C LYS A 130 8.71 -6.52 -6.21
N THR A 131 7.59 -5.92 -6.59
CA THR A 131 6.64 -6.42 -7.58
C THR A 131 7.32 -6.64 -8.92
N TYR A 132 8.11 -5.67 -9.41
CA TYR A 132 8.92 -5.86 -10.62
C TYR A 132 9.96 -6.98 -10.48
N LYS A 133 10.60 -7.13 -9.32
CA LYS A 133 11.57 -8.22 -9.08
C LYS A 133 10.91 -9.61 -9.16
N LEU A 134 9.63 -9.72 -8.79
CA LEU A 134 8.91 -11.00 -8.75
C LEU A 134 8.45 -11.49 -10.14
N GLY A 135 8.00 -10.59 -11.02
CA GLY A 135 7.49 -11.00 -12.34
C GLY A 135 7.76 -10.04 -13.49
N GLY A 136 8.75 -9.16 -13.31
CA GLY A 136 9.26 -8.29 -14.37
C GLY A 136 8.18 -7.39 -14.98
N ALA A 137 8.23 -7.24 -16.31
CA ALA A 137 7.28 -6.43 -17.05
C ALA A 137 5.90 -7.12 -17.21
N GLU A 138 5.83 -8.44 -17.07
CA GLU A 138 4.59 -9.22 -17.27
C GLU A 138 3.56 -8.98 -16.15
N ILE A 139 4.00 -8.55 -14.98
CA ILE A 139 3.10 -8.16 -13.87
C ILE A 139 2.43 -6.80 -14.11
N LEU A 140 2.97 -5.96 -14.99
CA LEU A 140 2.43 -4.61 -15.15
C LEU A 140 0.96 -4.61 -15.64
N PRO A 141 0.56 -5.34 -16.70
CA PRO A 141 -0.83 -5.34 -17.15
C PRO A 141 -1.84 -5.66 -16.04
N PRO A 142 -1.73 -6.78 -15.28
CA PRO A 142 -2.68 -7.04 -14.21
C PRO A 142 -2.61 -6.00 -13.09
N LEU A 143 -1.43 -5.49 -12.73
CA LEU A 143 -1.31 -4.38 -11.75
C LEU A 143 -2.09 -3.14 -12.22
N MET A 144 -1.95 -2.75 -13.48
CA MET A 144 -2.61 -1.57 -14.02
C MET A 144 -4.13 -1.76 -14.12
N GLU A 145 -4.61 -2.95 -14.45
CA GLU A 145 -6.05 -3.23 -14.44
C GLU A 145 -6.63 -3.21 -13.02
N VAL A 146 -5.92 -3.77 -12.03
CA VAL A 146 -6.33 -3.70 -10.62
C VAL A 146 -6.37 -2.25 -10.12
N ILE A 147 -5.38 -1.42 -10.48
CA ILE A 147 -5.40 0.00 -10.13
C ILE A 147 -6.59 0.69 -10.78
N LYS A 148 -6.78 0.57 -12.10
CA LYS A 148 -7.86 1.25 -12.84
C LYS A 148 -9.25 0.88 -12.34
N GLY A 149 -9.49 -0.41 -12.10
CA GLY A 149 -10.79 -0.93 -11.72
C GLY A 149 -11.17 -0.65 -10.27
N SER A 150 -10.27 -0.04 -9.49
CA SER A 150 -10.51 0.34 -8.09
C SER A 150 -10.34 1.84 -7.83
N LEU A 151 -10.32 2.66 -8.90
CA LEU A 151 -10.25 4.11 -8.80
C LEU A 151 -11.60 4.71 -8.40
N PRO A 152 -11.61 5.80 -7.60
CA PRO A 152 -12.83 6.56 -7.38
C PRO A 152 -13.38 7.16 -8.69
N PRO A 153 -14.69 7.46 -8.75
CA PRO A 153 -15.29 8.18 -9.88
C PRO A 153 -14.65 9.54 -10.17
N SER A 154 -14.04 10.18 -9.18
CA SER A 154 -13.28 11.43 -9.33
C SER A 154 -11.97 11.26 -10.12
N GLY A 155 -11.56 10.03 -10.39
CA GLY A 155 -10.29 9.70 -11.02
C GLY A 155 -9.10 9.85 -10.07
N LEU A 156 -7.90 9.89 -10.65
CA LEU A 156 -6.63 9.94 -9.93
C LEU A 156 -6.38 11.30 -9.27
N SER A 157 -5.94 11.28 -8.02
CA SER A 157 -5.39 12.46 -7.35
C SER A 157 -4.04 12.86 -7.94
N GLN A 158 -3.57 14.08 -7.63
CA GLN A 158 -2.27 14.55 -8.11
C GLN A 158 -1.12 13.64 -7.66
N ARG A 159 -1.14 13.19 -6.40
CA ARG A 159 -0.13 12.29 -5.82
C ARG A 159 -0.14 10.92 -6.51
N GLN A 160 -1.33 10.42 -6.84
CA GLN A 160 -1.48 9.16 -7.57
C GLN A 160 -0.98 9.26 -9.02
N LYS A 161 -1.20 10.40 -9.70
CA LYS A 161 -0.63 10.64 -11.04
C LYS A 161 0.90 10.65 -11.01
N GLU A 162 1.50 11.34 -10.03
CA GLU A 162 2.95 11.35 -9.84
C GLU A 162 3.49 9.94 -9.56
N ALA A 163 2.81 9.19 -8.68
CA ALA A 163 3.17 7.81 -8.39
C ALA A 163 3.06 6.87 -9.60
N LEU A 164 2.13 7.11 -10.55
CA LEU A 164 2.09 6.33 -11.79
C LEU A 164 3.35 6.55 -12.65
N GLU A 165 3.90 7.76 -12.68
CA GLU A 165 5.16 8.01 -13.38
C GLU A 165 6.32 7.27 -12.69
N ASP A 166 6.37 7.27 -11.37
CA ASP A 166 7.36 6.49 -10.60
C ASP A 166 7.22 4.98 -10.86
N LEU A 167 6.00 4.48 -10.99
CA LEU A 167 5.74 3.09 -11.36
C LEU A 167 6.26 2.77 -12.76
N ARG A 168 6.03 3.65 -13.75
CA ARG A 168 6.56 3.46 -15.11
C ARG A 168 8.08 3.37 -15.10
N ILE A 169 8.75 4.23 -14.34
CA ILE A 169 10.21 4.22 -14.17
C ILE A 169 10.66 2.91 -13.51
N ALA A 170 10.01 2.49 -12.41
CA ALA A 170 10.35 1.28 -11.69
C ALA A 170 10.21 0.01 -12.54
N PHE A 171 9.18 -0.05 -13.39
CA PHE A 171 8.94 -1.15 -14.33
C PHE A 171 9.78 -1.05 -15.62
N LYS A 172 10.68 -0.06 -15.71
CA LYS A 172 11.54 0.23 -16.88
C LYS A 172 10.78 0.44 -18.17
N ILE A 173 9.58 0.98 -18.08
CA ILE A 173 8.76 1.35 -19.24
C ILE A 173 9.19 2.76 -19.62
N SER A 174 10.26 2.88 -20.40
CA SER A 174 10.53 4.14 -21.09
C SER A 174 9.40 4.37 -22.08
N GLY A 175 8.58 5.38 -21.83
CA GLY A 175 7.62 5.88 -22.82
C GLY A 175 8.36 6.20 -24.12
N ARG A 176 7.88 5.62 -25.21
CA ARG A 176 8.28 5.98 -26.57
C ARG A 176 7.06 6.55 -27.27
#